data_AF-A0A938LW59-F1
#
_entry.id   AF-A0A938LW59-F1
#
_cell.length_a   1.000
_cell.length_b   1.000
_cell.length_c   1.000
_cell.angle_alpha   90.00
_cell.angle_beta   90.00
_cell.angle_gamma   90.00
#
_symmetry.space_group_name_H-M   'P 1'
#
loop_
_entity.id
_entity.type
_entity.pdbx_description
1 polymer ?
#
loop_
_entity_poly.entity_id
_entity_poly.type
_entity_poly.pdbx_seq_one_letter_code
_entity_poly.pdbx_strand_id
1 'polypeptide(L)'
;MLAIVDGELEKQLRSVLASEDDYMSPARPQIDWNDRAEREALIYSRARDAFACLALLEGMELPEDVRQAVKLVAAVTGQDLEEGEDGAYRTARRVAKDRII
;
A
#
# COMPACT_ATOMS: atom_id res chain seq x y z
N MET A 1 8.27 -5.53 -0.67
CA MET A 1 7.52 -5.97 -1.86
C MET A 1 8.37 -5.91 -3.12
N LEU A 2 9.09 -4.81 -3.40
CA LEU A 2 9.89 -4.67 -4.62
C LEU A 2 11.17 -5.53 -4.67
N ALA A 3 11.74 -5.93 -3.53
CA ALA A 3 13.00 -6.71 -3.51
C ALA A 3 12.87 -8.20 -3.91
N ILE A 4 11.64 -8.71 -4.06
CA ILE A 4 11.36 -10.12 -4.38
C ILE A 4 10.74 -10.30 -5.77
N VAL A 5 10.50 -9.20 -6.50
CA VAL A 5 9.98 -9.24 -7.87
C VAL A 5 11.14 -9.14 -8.84
N ASP A 6 10.98 -9.70 -10.05
CA ASP A 6 11.96 -9.47 -11.11
C ASP A 6 11.97 -8.01 -11.57
N GLY A 7 13.02 -7.63 -12.30
CA GLY A 7 13.24 -6.23 -12.70
C GLY A 7 12.23 -5.67 -13.70
N GLU A 8 11.40 -6.50 -14.32
CA GLU A 8 10.32 -6.01 -15.20
C GLU A 8 9.06 -5.76 -14.40
N LEU A 9 8.67 -6.71 -13.54
CA LEU A 9 7.56 -6.54 -12.61
C LEU A 9 7.81 -5.37 -11.64
N GLU A 10 9.06 -5.16 -11.21
CA GLU A 10 9.43 -4.00 -10.41
C GLU A 10 9.13 -2.68 -11.12
N LYS A 11 9.45 -2.56 -12.42
CA LYS A 11 9.18 -1.34 -13.20
C LYS A 11 7.69 -1.11 -13.36
N GLN A 12 6.92 -2.16 -13.63
CA GLN A 12 5.47 -2.06 -13.74
C GLN A 12 4.86 -1.59 -12.42
N LEU A 13 5.28 -2.16 -11.29
CA LEU A 13 4.85 -1.72 -9.97
C LEU A 13 5.24 -0.26 -9.70
N ARG A 14 6.47 0.14 -10.02
CA ARG A 14 6.91 1.54 -9.87
C ARG A 14 6.10 2.51 -10.72
N SER A 15 5.62 2.10 -11.89
CA SER A 15 4.83 2.95 -12.78
C SER A 15 3.45 3.32 -12.24
N VAL A 16 2.93 2.54 -11.27
CA VAL A 16 1.62 2.79 -10.65
C VAL A 16 1.72 3.46 -9.27
N LEU A 17 2.93 3.64 -8.74
CA LEU A 17 3.15 4.39 -7.50
C LEU A 17 3.00 5.88 -7.79
N ALA A 18 2.10 6.53 -7.06
CA ALA A 18 1.86 7.96 -7.16
C ALA A 18 2.71 8.75 -6.15
N SER A 19 3.20 8.11 -5.08
CA SER A 19 4.11 8.75 -4.16
C SER A 19 5.52 8.85 -4.75
N GLU A 20 6.14 10.02 -4.60
CA GLU A 20 7.57 10.22 -4.88
C GLU A 20 8.45 9.63 -3.76
N ASP A 21 7.88 8.80 -2.88
CA ASP A 21 8.62 8.19 -1.79
C ASP A 21 9.64 7.21 -2.36
N ASP A 22 10.91 7.49 -2.08
CA ASP A 22 11.96 6.52 -2.27
C ASP A 22 11.79 5.42 -1.20
N TYR A 23 10.95 4.42 -1.49
CA TYR A 23 10.79 3.23 -0.66
C TYR A 23 12.10 2.44 -0.44
N MET A 24 13.20 2.81 -1.11
CA MET A 24 14.55 2.28 -0.89
C MET A 24 15.33 3.07 0.16
N SER A 25 14.90 4.30 0.48
CA SER A 25 15.51 5.13 1.50
C SER A 25 14.95 4.79 2.89
N PRO A 26 15.81 4.59 3.90
CA PRO A 26 15.36 4.45 5.29
C PRO A 26 14.91 5.79 5.90
N ALA A 27 14.96 6.89 5.15
CA ALA A 27 14.52 8.19 5.63
C ALA A 27 13.00 8.17 5.88
N ARG A 28 12.59 8.64 7.06
CA ARG A 28 11.16 8.81 7.34
C ARG A 28 10.58 9.88 6.40
N PRO A 29 9.30 9.76 6.03
CA PRO A 29 8.57 10.83 5.37
C PRO A 29 8.73 12.14 6.14
N GLN A 30 9.00 13.22 5.42
CA GLN A 30 9.17 14.56 5.99
C GLN A 30 7.80 15.22 6.15
N ILE A 31 7.03 14.76 7.16
CA ILE A 31 5.74 15.35 7.56
C ILE A 31 5.79 15.86 9.01
N ASP A 32 4.94 16.83 9.33
CA ASP A 32 4.63 17.21 10.72
C ASP A 32 3.75 16.13 11.36
N TRP A 33 4.33 15.36 12.27
CA TRP A 33 3.65 14.29 13.00
C TRP A 33 2.60 14.79 14.00
N ASN A 34 2.61 16.08 14.36
CA ASN A 34 1.56 16.67 15.18
C ASN A 34 0.38 17.12 14.34
N ASP A 35 0.62 17.46 13.07
CA ASP A 35 -0.45 17.79 12.13
C ASP A 35 -1.25 16.52 11.79
N ARG A 36 -2.56 16.59 11.99
CA ARG A 36 -3.46 15.48 11.67
C ARG A 36 -3.67 15.32 10.17
N ALA A 37 -3.80 16.42 9.44
CA ALA A 37 -4.03 16.42 8.01
C ALA A 37 -2.83 15.85 7.26
N GLU A 38 -1.60 16.18 7.67
CA GLU A 38 -0.40 15.62 7.03
C GLU A 38 -0.27 14.11 7.26
N ARG A 39 -0.59 13.63 8.47
CA ARG A 39 -0.64 12.18 8.76
C ARG A 39 -1.72 11.47 7.95
N GLU A 40 -2.92 12.05 7.85
CA GLU A 40 -4.01 11.49 7.05
C GLU A 40 -3.65 11.48 5.55
N ALA A 41 -3.01 12.54 5.04
CA ALA A 41 -2.53 12.60 3.66
C ALA A 41 -1.45 11.54 3.37
N LEU A 42 -0.52 11.31 4.30
CA LEU A 42 0.47 10.23 4.18
C LEU A 42 -0.22 8.86 4.13
N ILE A 43 -1.15 8.57 5.04
CA ILE A 43 -1.89 7.30 5.06
C ILE A 43 -2.65 7.11 3.74
N TYR A 44 -3.32 8.15 3.24
CA TYR A 44 -4.05 8.11 1.98
C TYR A 44 -3.13 7.84 0.79
N SER A 45 -1.97 8.49 0.74
CA SER A 45 -0.95 8.25 -0.30
C SER A 45 -0.51 6.78 -0.31
N ARG A 46 -0.21 6.22 0.87
CA ARG A 46 0.19 4.80 1.01
C ARG A 46 -0.94 3.84 0.67
N ALA A 47 -2.18 4.16 1.03
CA ALA A 47 -3.36 3.40 0.66
C ALA A 47 -3.50 3.33 -0.87
N ARG A 48 -3.44 4.48 -1.53
CA ARG A 48 -3.56 4.59 -2.99
C ARG A 48 -2.51 3.76 -3.71
N ASP A 49 -1.25 3.86 -3.30
CA ASP A 49 -0.15 3.09 -3.86
C ASP A 49 -0.36 1.58 -3.70
N ALA A 50 -0.80 1.13 -2.52
CA ALA A 50 -1.08 -0.27 -2.24
C ALA A 50 -2.20 -0.80 -3.16
N PHE A 51 -3.32 -0.09 -3.25
CA PHE A 51 -4.44 -0.47 -4.13
C PHE A 51 -4.05 -0.45 -5.61
N ALA A 52 -3.24 0.51 -6.05
CA ALA A 52 -2.76 0.56 -7.42
C ALA A 52 -1.87 -0.66 -7.75
N CYS A 53 -0.98 -1.06 -6.85
CA CYS A 53 -0.19 -2.28 -6.99
C CYS A 53 -1.08 -3.53 -7.02
N LEU A 54 -2.07 -3.63 -6.12
CA LEU A 54 -2.98 -4.78 -6.08
C LEU A 54 -3.81 -4.90 -7.37
N ALA A 55 -4.32 -3.78 -7.89
CA ALA A 55 -5.07 -3.75 -9.14
C ALA A 55 -4.21 -4.14 -10.35
N LEU A 56 -2.94 -3.72 -10.39
CA LEU A 56 -2.01 -4.14 -11.45
C LEU A 56 -1.74 -5.65 -11.42
N LEU A 57 -1.61 -6.22 -10.22
CA LEU A 57 -1.27 -7.63 -10.01
C LEU A 57 -2.46 -8.58 -10.14
N GLU A 58 -3.68 -8.05 -10.24
CA GLU A 58 -4.90 -8.84 -10.35
C GLU A 58 -4.90 -9.66 -11.65
N GLY A 59 -5.13 -10.98 -11.53
CA GLY A 59 -5.16 -11.89 -12.67
C GLY A 59 -3.79 -12.29 -13.24
N MET A 60 -2.67 -11.80 -12.69
CA MET A 60 -1.33 -12.20 -13.11
C MET A 60 -0.93 -13.56 -12.52
N GLU A 61 -0.21 -14.37 -13.29
CA GLU A 61 0.51 -15.53 -12.77
C GLU A 61 1.80 -15.06 -12.07
N LEU A 62 1.77 -15.02 -10.74
CA LEU A 62 2.88 -14.54 -9.92
C LEU A 62 3.63 -15.71 -9.28
N PRO A 63 4.96 -15.62 -9.07
CA PRO A 63 5.70 -16.54 -8.20
C PRO A 63 5.09 -16.65 -6.79
N GLU A 64 5.30 -17.78 -6.11
CA GLU A 64 4.62 -18.06 -4.82
C GLU A 64 4.95 -17.03 -3.73
N ASP A 65 6.21 -16.63 -3.62
CA ASP A 65 6.68 -15.59 -2.71
C ASP A 65 6.02 -14.24 -3.00
N VAL A 66 5.88 -13.87 -4.28
CA VAL A 66 5.17 -12.65 -4.70
C VAL A 66 3.69 -12.75 -4.37
N ARG A 67 3.03 -13.89 -4.63
CA ARG A 67 1.62 -14.11 -4.26
C ARG A 67 1.39 -13.96 -2.77
N GLN A 68 2.28 -14.50 -1.94
CA GLN A 68 2.20 -14.37 -0.49
C GLN A 68 2.33 -12.91 -0.04
N ALA A 69 3.25 -12.16 -0.64
CA ALA A 69 3.38 -10.74 -0.38
C ALA A 69 2.12 -9.96 -0.80
N VAL A 70 1.55 -10.25 -1.97
CA VAL A 70 0.29 -9.65 -2.45
C VAL A 70 -0.87 -9.92 -1.50
N LYS A 71 -1.03 -11.18 -1.06
CA LYS A 71 -2.07 -11.55 -0.08
C LYS A 71 -1.92 -10.80 1.23
N LEU A 72 -0.69 -10.66 1.72
CA LEU A 72 -0.41 -9.92 2.94
C LEU A 72 -0.77 -8.44 2.79
N VAL A 73 -0.36 -7.81 1.70
CA VAL A 73 -0.70 -6.40 1.41
C VAL A 73 -2.22 -6.25 1.33
N ALA A 74 -2.91 -7.09 0.55
CA ALA A 74 -4.37 -7.03 0.44
C ALA A 74 -5.08 -7.18 1.80
N ALA A 75 -4.61 -8.11 2.64
CA ALA A 75 -5.17 -8.32 3.97
C ALA A 75 -4.95 -7.10 4.88
N VAL A 76 -3.72 -6.60 5.00
CA VAL A 76 -3.42 -5.44 5.87
C VAL A 76 -4.15 -4.19 5.37
N THR A 77 -4.10 -3.91 4.07
CA THR A 77 -4.79 -2.76 3.45
C THR A 77 -6.30 -2.84 3.67
N GLY A 78 -6.94 -4.02 3.52
CA GLY A 78 -8.37 -4.20 3.77
C GLY A 78 -8.77 -4.23 5.25
N GLN A 79 -7.82 -4.48 6.16
CA GLN A 79 -8.04 -4.42 7.60
C GLN A 79 -7.95 -2.98 8.14
N ASP A 80 -6.94 -2.24 7.67
CA ASP A 80 -6.59 -0.91 8.20
C ASP A 80 -7.30 0.23 7.47
N LEU A 81 -7.91 -0.02 6.31
CA LEU A 81 -8.56 1.03 5.50
C LEU A 81 -10.01 0.69 5.14
N GLU A 82 -10.80 1.75 5.00
CA GLU A 82 -12.17 1.72 4.49
C GLU A 82 -12.28 2.75 3.37
N GLU A 83 -12.95 2.38 2.28
CA GLU A 83 -13.28 3.30 1.20
C GLU A 83 -14.52 4.13 1.62
N GLY A 84 -14.40 5.45 1.57
CA GLY A 84 -15.54 6.35 1.78
C GLY A 84 -16.39 6.49 0.52
N GLU A 85 -17.60 7.03 0.69
CA GLU A 85 -18.55 7.25 -0.42
C GLU A 85 -18.02 8.21 -1.50
N ASP A 86 -17.00 9.00 -1.18
CA ASP A 86 -16.27 9.90 -2.08
C ASP A 86 -15.12 9.21 -2.83
N GLY A 87 -14.96 7.89 -2.68
CA GLY A 87 -13.85 7.10 -3.24
C GLY A 87 -12.52 7.32 -2.49
N ALA A 88 -12.54 8.01 -1.33
CA ALA A 88 -11.34 8.26 -0.55
C ALA A 88 -11.13 7.21 0.54
N TYR A 89 -9.94 6.61 0.59
CA TYR A 89 -9.54 5.68 1.65
C TYR A 89 -9.25 6.38 2.97
N ARG A 90 -9.80 5.85 4.07
CA ARG A 90 -9.60 6.35 5.44
C ARG A 90 -9.22 5.21 6.36
N THR A 91 -8.52 5.51 7.45
CA THR A 91 -8.21 4.49 8.45
C THR A 91 -9.49 3.91 9.05
N ALA A 92 -9.63 2.59 8.98
CA ALA A 92 -10.74 1.86 9.57
C ALA A 92 -10.74 2.09 11.09
N ARG A 93 -11.85 2.61 11.64
CA ARG A 93 -12.00 2.81 13.10
C ARG A 93 -12.50 1.53 13.78
N ARG A 94 -11.86 0.41 13.48
CA ARG A 94 -12.18 -0.91 14.03
C ARG A 94 -10.93 -1.78 14.14
N VAL A 95 -11.01 -2.79 14.98
CA VAL A 95 -9.99 -3.85 15.04
C VAL A 95 -10.52 -5.04 14.26
N ALA A 96 -9.84 -5.43 13.18
CA ALA A 96 -10.16 -6.65 12.45
C ALA A 96 -9.99 -7.88 13.37
N LYS A 97 -10.95 -8.80 13.38
CA LYS A 97 -10.91 -9.99 14.25
C LYS A 97 -9.75 -10.93 13.90
N ASP A 98 -9.31 -10.88 12.66
CA ASP A 98 -8.25 -11.65 12.02
C ASP A 98 -7.03 -10.78 11.71
N ARG A 99 -6.81 -9.71 12.51
CA ARG A 99 -5.74 -8.74 12.29
C ARG A 99 -4.39 -9.44 12.16
N ILE A 100 -3.70 -9.14 11.06
CA ILE A 100 -2.30 -9.53 10.86
C ILE A 100 -1.42 -8.45 11.50
N ILE A 101 -0.42 -8.85 12.31
CA ILE A 101 0.51 -7.96 13.03
C ILE A 101 1.95 -8.35 12.68
#